data_AF-H3CLX2-F1
#
_entry.id   AF-H3CLX2-F1
#
_cell.length_a   1.000
_cell.length_b   1.000
_cell.length_c   1.000
_cell.angle_alpha   90.00
_cell.angle_beta   90.00
_cell.angle_gamma   90.00
#
_symmetry.space_group_name_H-M   'P 1'
#
loop_
_entity.id
_entity.type
_entity.pdbx_description
1 polymer ?
#
loop_
_entity_poly.entity_id
_entity_poly.type
_entity_poly.pdbx_seq_one_letter_code
_entity_poly.pdbx_strand_id
1 'polypeptide(L)'
;MVASTPRRLPRPAVALLAVSLLIGWSELAPVHLPHKALSPPLDDEQTHKAVEEVANQAQLEQDDPSVRLMPHPPAGPDNLEICCLHANILDFYLLNVLSHHSTDNQHTRRLRSDLSRISHDLEAHGCNITRYHDHQHAVKFRQRYFEHGQHRRTKALGEVDILFYYLQDYC
;
A
#
# COMPACT_ATOMS: atom_id res chain seq x y z
N MET A 1 -10.39 82.85 31.01
CA MET A 1 -9.16 82.04 31.10
C MET A 1 -9.09 81.41 32.49
N VAL A 2 -8.65 80.14 32.57
CA VAL A 2 -8.42 79.28 33.75
C VAL A 2 -9.72 78.79 34.43
N ALA A 3 -10.28 77.60 34.15
CA ALA A 3 -9.81 76.21 34.33
C ALA A 3 -9.85 75.72 35.79
N SER A 4 -10.89 74.95 36.13
CA SER A 4 -11.01 74.18 37.37
C SER A 4 -11.36 72.74 37.00
N THR A 5 -10.39 71.83 37.09
CA THR A 5 -10.57 70.38 36.96
C THR A 5 -10.83 69.76 38.33
N PRO A 6 -11.80 68.83 38.47
CA PRO A 6 -11.76 67.85 39.53
C PRO A 6 -11.14 66.54 38.99
N ARG A 7 -10.08 66.08 39.67
CA ARG A 7 -9.66 64.68 39.62
C ARG A 7 -10.59 63.87 40.53
N ARG A 8 -11.14 62.76 40.01
CA ARG A 8 -11.29 61.50 40.76
C ARG A 8 -11.43 60.35 39.77
N LEU A 9 -10.50 59.42 39.89
CA LEU A 9 -10.46 58.13 39.20
C LEU A 9 -11.41 57.16 39.94
N PRO A 10 -12.09 56.25 39.23
CA PRO A 10 -12.04 54.85 39.63
C PRO A 10 -11.63 53.93 38.48
N ARG A 11 -11.17 52.76 38.90
CA ARG A 11 -10.38 51.73 38.21
C ARG A 11 -11.05 51.11 36.96
N PRO A 12 -10.25 50.53 36.06
CA PRO A 12 -10.71 49.94 34.81
C PRO A 12 -11.37 48.57 35.06
N ALA A 13 -12.67 48.51 34.85
CA ALA A 13 -13.40 47.30 34.51
C ALA A 13 -14.18 47.72 33.26
N VAL A 14 -14.03 47.08 32.10
CA VAL A 14 -14.39 45.69 31.87
C VAL A 14 -13.48 45.15 30.76
N ALA A 15 -12.72 44.14 31.15
CA ALA A 15 -12.40 42.92 30.42
C ALA A 15 -12.64 42.94 28.90
N LEU A 16 -11.52 42.92 28.18
CA LEU A 16 -11.34 42.31 26.86
C LEU A 16 -12.15 41.01 26.73
N LEU A 17 -13.36 41.08 26.15
CA LEU A 17 -14.17 39.91 25.80
C LEU A 17 -14.69 40.06 24.37
N ALA A 18 -13.77 40.23 23.42
CA ALA A 18 -14.13 40.28 22.00
C ALA A 18 -13.06 39.71 21.06
N VAL A 19 -12.18 38.82 21.55
CA VAL A 19 -11.18 38.11 20.72
C VAL A 19 -11.34 36.58 20.78
N SER A 20 -12.31 36.06 21.54
CA SER A 20 -12.48 34.62 21.72
C SER A 20 -13.36 33.92 20.66
N LEU A 21 -13.79 34.62 19.61
CA LEU A 21 -14.74 34.09 18.61
C LEU A 21 -14.10 33.69 17.26
N LEU A 22 -12.77 33.66 17.17
CA LEU A 22 -12.03 33.14 16.01
C LEU A 22 -11.19 31.90 16.33
N ILE A 23 -11.51 31.16 17.40
CA ILE A 23 -11.06 29.78 17.52
C ILE A 23 -12.05 28.95 16.72
N GLY A 24 -11.95 29.07 15.39
CA GLY A 24 -12.57 28.12 14.49
C GLY A 24 -12.10 26.74 14.88
N TRP A 25 -13.05 25.81 15.00
CA TRP A 25 -12.77 24.39 15.05
C TRP A 25 -11.96 24.02 13.82
N SER A 26 -10.63 24.05 13.95
CA SER A 26 -9.80 23.15 13.18
C SER A 26 -10.04 21.80 13.82
N GLU A 27 -10.98 21.03 13.27
CA GLU A 27 -10.78 19.59 13.30
C GLU A 27 -9.37 19.39 12.77
N LEU A 28 -8.46 19.02 13.67
CA LEU A 28 -7.17 18.49 13.29
C LEU A 28 -7.51 17.24 12.49
N ALA A 29 -7.65 17.39 11.17
CA ALA A 29 -7.57 16.27 10.26
C ALA A 29 -6.29 15.54 10.68
N PRO A 30 -6.36 14.25 11.07
CA PRO A 30 -5.17 13.54 11.46
C PRO A 30 -4.20 13.69 10.30
N VAL A 31 -3.08 14.36 10.56
CA VAL A 31 -1.96 14.39 9.64
C VAL A 31 -1.60 12.92 9.48
N HIS A 32 -2.04 12.32 8.38
CA HIS A 32 -1.64 10.99 8.01
C HIS A 32 -0.14 11.13 7.77
N LEU A 33 0.67 10.80 8.77
CA LEU A 33 2.07 10.55 8.50
C LEU A 33 2.08 9.49 7.40
N PRO A 34 2.72 9.76 6.25
CA PRO A 34 2.83 8.73 5.22
C PRO A 34 3.43 7.51 5.91
N HIS A 35 2.67 6.40 5.91
CA HIS A 35 3.19 5.15 6.41
C HIS A 35 4.47 4.88 5.62
N LYS A 36 5.58 4.79 6.33
CA LYS A 36 6.85 4.49 5.71
C LYS A 36 6.78 3.05 5.25
N ALA A 37 6.91 2.81 3.95
CA ALA A 37 6.92 1.46 3.42
C ALA A 37 8.01 0.60 4.10
N LEU A 38 7.66 -0.64 4.39
CA LEU A 38 8.55 -1.65 4.99
C LEU A 38 9.70 -2.05 4.05
N SER A 39 9.58 -1.76 2.75
CA SER A 39 10.63 -2.03 1.77
C SER A 39 10.78 -0.89 0.74
N PRO A 40 11.99 -0.33 0.53
CA PRO A 40 12.19 0.81 -0.37
C PRO A 40 11.65 0.67 -1.81
N PRO A 41 11.72 -0.50 -2.47
CA PRO A 41 11.12 -0.67 -3.79
C PRO A 41 9.61 -0.44 -3.86
N LEU A 42 8.88 -0.52 -2.74
CA LEU A 42 7.45 -0.20 -2.72
C LEU A 42 7.19 1.29 -3.01
N ASP A 43 8.14 2.18 -2.74
CA ASP A 43 8.04 3.62 -3.01
C ASP A 43 8.83 4.05 -4.26
N ASP A 44 9.49 3.12 -4.96
CA ASP A 44 10.38 3.42 -6.08
C ASP A 44 9.60 3.56 -7.41
N GLU A 45 9.73 4.71 -8.06
CA GLU A 45 9.03 5.01 -9.33
C GLU A 45 9.40 4.03 -10.45
N GLN A 46 10.63 3.53 -10.45
CA GLN A 46 11.07 2.60 -11.47
C GLN A 46 10.49 1.20 -11.28
N THR A 47 10.27 0.80 -10.02
CA THR A 47 9.57 -0.42 -9.64
C THR A 47 8.12 -0.34 -10.10
N HIS A 48 7.44 0.77 -9.84
CA HIS A 48 6.08 1.02 -10.35
C HIS A 48 5.99 0.90 -11.87
N LYS A 49 6.93 1.54 -12.59
CA LYS A 49 6.95 1.44 -14.05
C LYS A 49 7.16 0.00 -14.52
N ALA A 50 8.03 -0.76 -13.84
CA ALA A 50 8.24 -2.17 -14.20
C ALA A 50 7.00 -3.03 -13.93
N VAL A 51 6.27 -2.76 -12.84
CA VAL A 51 4.98 -3.38 -12.52
C VAL A 51 3.95 -3.09 -13.61
N GLU A 52 3.76 -1.82 -13.95
CA GLU A 52 2.78 -1.35 -14.94
C GLU A 52 3.06 -1.94 -16.33
N GLU A 53 4.30 -1.86 -16.82
CA GLU A 53 4.67 -2.38 -18.13
C GLU A 53 4.44 -3.89 -18.23
N VAL A 54 4.81 -4.66 -17.20
CA VAL A 54 4.61 -6.11 -17.18
C VAL A 54 3.13 -6.48 -17.07
N ALA A 55 2.36 -5.78 -16.24
CA ALA A 55 0.93 -6.00 -16.08
C ALA A 55 0.18 -5.70 -17.39
N ASN A 56 0.41 -4.51 -17.97
CA ASN A 56 -0.23 -4.08 -19.21
C ASN A 56 0.11 -5.02 -20.37
N GLN A 57 1.38 -5.39 -20.53
CA GLN A 57 1.77 -6.33 -21.58
C GLN A 57 1.04 -7.67 -21.44
N ALA A 58 0.94 -8.21 -20.22
CA ALA A 58 0.25 -9.46 -19.99
C ALA A 58 -1.28 -9.34 -20.18
N GLN A 59 -1.89 -8.22 -19.81
CA GLN A 59 -3.32 -7.96 -19.99
C GLN A 59 -3.73 -7.88 -21.47
N LEU A 60 -2.85 -7.41 -22.35
CA LEU A 60 -3.09 -7.41 -23.81
C LEU A 60 -3.24 -8.82 -24.40
N GLU A 61 -2.66 -9.83 -23.74
CA GLU A 61 -2.70 -11.23 -24.14
C GLU A 61 -3.83 -12.03 -23.45
N GLN A 62 -4.68 -11.39 -22.63
CA GLN A 62 -5.75 -12.07 -21.89
C GLN A 62 -7.06 -12.13 -22.67
N ASP A 63 -7.61 -13.33 -22.81
CA ASP A 63 -8.93 -13.56 -23.42
C ASP A 63 -10.11 -13.20 -22.50
N ASP A 64 -9.96 -13.37 -21.18
CA ASP A 64 -10.99 -13.05 -20.18
C ASP A 64 -10.40 -12.40 -18.91
N PRO A 65 -10.48 -11.06 -18.78
CA PRO A 65 -9.99 -10.37 -17.61
C PRO A 65 -10.91 -10.49 -16.39
N SER A 66 -12.15 -10.97 -16.53
CA SER A 66 -13.20 -10.82 -15.51
C SER A 66 -12.98 -11.67 -14.25
N VAL A 67 -12.32 -12.81 -14.37
CA VAL A 67 -12.07 -13.71 -13.23
C VAL A 67 -10.76 -13.31 -12.57
N ARG A 68 -10.85 -12.75 -11.37
CA ARG A 68 -9.69 -12.30 -10.59
C ARG A 68 -9.00 -13.43 -9.83
N LEU A 69 -7.67 -13.54 -9.96
CA LEU A 69 -6.84 -14.46 -9.16
C LEU A 69 -6.68 -13.91 -7.74
N MET A 70 -6.22 -12.67 -7.62
CA MET A 70 -5.88 -12.03 -6.36
C MET A 70 -7.11 -11.97 -5.45
N PRO A 71 -7.06 -12.57 -4.24
CA PRO A 71 -8.12 -12.41 -3.28
C PRO A 71 -8.13 -10.98 -2.74
N HIS A 72 -9.32 -10.46 -2.44
CA HIS A 72 -9.42 -9.18 -1.74
C HIS A 72 -8.84 -9.32 -0.33
N PRO A 73 -8.22 -8.26 0.22
CA PRO A 73 -7.79 -8.21 1.61
C PRO A 73 -8.93 -8.64 2.53
N PRO A 74 -8.68 -9.57 3.47
CA PRO A 74 -9.69 -9.94 4.46
C PRO A 74 -10.06 -8.73 5.32
N ALA A 75 -11.33 -8.61 5.69
CA ALA A 75 -11.77 -7.61 6.65
C ALA A 75 -11.41 -8.04 8.08
N GLY A 76 -10.89 -7.11 8.89
CA GLY A 76 -10.66 -7.32 10.33
C GLY A 76 -9.25 -7.62 10.84
N PRO A 77 -8.27 -8.14 10.07
CA PRO A 77 -6.89 -8.29 10.56
C PRO A 77 -6.16 -6.94 10.60
N ASP A 78 -5.06 -6.89 11.34
CA ASP A 78 -4.16 -5.73 11.31
C ASP A 78 -3.41 -5.63 9.96
N ASN A 79 -2.93 -4.43 9.63
CA ASN A 79 -2.25 -4.18 8.35
C ASN A 79 -1.04 -5.11 8.15
N LEU A 80 -0.33 -5.45 9.22
CA LEU A 80 0.84 -6.32 9.14
C LEU A 80 0.45 -7.75 8.77
N GLU A 81 -0.63 -8.28 9.32
CA GLU A 81 -1.15 -9.59 8.93
C GLU A 81 -1.60 -9.58 7.45
N ILE A 82 -2.28 -8.52 6.99
CA ILE A 82 -2.62 -8.38 5.56
C ILE A 82 -1.36 -8.30 4.69
N CYS A 83 -0.36 -7.54 5.11
CA CYS A 83 0.94 -7.47 4.46
C CYS A 83 1.57 -8.86 4.33
N CYS A 84 1.64 -9.63 5.42
CA CYS A 84 2.25 -10.96 5.40
C CYS A 84 1.45 -12.00 4.59
N LEU A 85 0.14 -11.86 4.49
CA LEU A 85 -0.69 -12.67 3.59
C LEU A 85 -0.32 -12.43 2.11
N HIS A 86 -0.14 -11.18 1.73
CA HIS A 86 0.28 -10.82 0.37
C HIS A 86 1.77 -11.12 0.12
N ALA A 87 2.61 -11.06 1.14
CA ALA A 87 4.00 -11.52 1.07
C ALA A 87 4.09 -13.04 0.77
N ASN A 88 3.15 -13.85 1.27
CA ASN A 88 3.07 -15.27 0.87
C ASN A 88 2.71 -15.45 -0.61
N ILE A 89 1.80 -14.63 -1.14
CA ILE A 89 1.47 -14.64 -2.57
C ILE A 89 2.67 -14.16 -3.39
N LEU A 90 3.41 -13.14 -2.92
CA LEU A 90 4.64 -12.65 -3.52
C LEU A 90 5.70 -13.76 -3.65
N ASP A 91 5.92 -14.55 -2.61
CA ASP A 91 6.84 -15.70 -2.66
C ASP A 91 6.40 -16.71 -3.73
N PHE A 92 5.09 -16.99 -3.83
CA PHE A 92 4.57 -17.81 -4.92
C PHE A 92 4.86 -17.21 -6.30
N TYR A 93 4.71 -15.90 -6.47
CA TYR A 93 5.05 -15.20 -7.72
C TYR A 93 6.52 -15.40 -8.09
N LEU A 94 7.43 -15.19 -7.13
CA LEU A 94 8.87 -15.33 -7.35
C LEU A 94 9.25 -16.76 -7.78
N LEU A 95 8.63 -17.76 -7.16
CA LEU A 95 8.93 -19.17 -7.41
C LEU A 95 8.28 -19.71 -8.68
N ASN A 96 7.04 -19.30 -8.99
CA ASN A 96 6.20 -19.96 -10.01
C ASN A 96 5.87 -19.08 -11.21
N VAL A 97 5.74 -17.77 -11.02
CA VAL A 97 5.31 -16.84 -12.07
C VAL A 97 6.54 -16.21 -12.75
N LEU A 98 7.47 -15.67 -11.95
CA LEU A 98 8.68 -14.94 -12.36
C LEU A 98 9.94 -15.83 -12.33
N SER A 99 9.79 -17.15 -12.50
CA SER A 99 10.91 -18.09 -12.47
C SER A 99 11.97 -17.79 -13.54
N HIS A 100 13.17 -18.37 -13.41
CA HIS A 100 14.36 -18.06 -14.22
C HIS A 100 14.17 -18.10 -15.74
N HIS A 101 13.17 -18.83 -16.23
CA HIS A 101 12.95 -19.02 -17.67
C HIS A 101 12.04 -17.97 -18.33
N SER A 102 11.49 -16.98 -17.61
CA SER A 102 10.59 -15.95 -18.17
C SER A 102 11.18 -14.53 -18.17
N THR A 103 12.49 -14.39 -18.31
CA THR A 103 13.21 -13.12 -18.05
C THR A 103 13.67 -12.39 -19.32
N ASP A 104 12.93 -12.53 -20.43
CA ASP A 104 13.35 -12.00 -21.73
C ASP A 104 13.25 -10.47 -21.84
N ASN A 105 12.48 -9.80 -20.97
CA ASN A 105 12.32 -8.34 -20.92
C ASN A 105 13.10 -7.72 -19.73
N GLN A 106 13.74 -6.55 -19.95
CA GLN A 106 14.35 -5.74 -18.90
C GLN A 106 13.38 -5.41 -17.76
N HIS A 107 12.13 -5.07 -18.07
CA HIS A 107 11.11 -4.75 -17.07
C HIS A 107 10.81 -5.96 -16.17
N THR A 108 10.69 -7.16 -16.74
CA THR A 108 10.49 -8.40 -15.97
C THR A 108 11.69 -8.74 -15.08
N ARG A 109 12.92 -8.51 -15.55
CA ARG A 109 14.13 -8.69 -14.74
C ARG A 109 14.18 -7.73 -13.55
N ARG A 110 13.87 -6.45 -13.79
CA ARG A 110 13.77 -5.44 -12.74
C ARG A 110 12.68 -5.81 -11.74
N LEU A 111 11.47 -6.04 -12.22
CA LEU A 111 10.32 -6.43 -11.40
C LEU A 111 10.67 -7.60 -10.48
N ARG A 112 11.28 -8.67 -11.03
CA ARG A 112 11.70 -9.81 -10.23
C ARG A 112 12.72 -9.41 -9.15
N SER A 113 13.74 -8.63 -9.49
CA SER A 113 14.75 -8.17 -8.53
C SER A 113 14.11 -7.38 -7.39
N ASP A 114 13.24 -6.43 -7.72
CA ASP A 114 12.59 -5.54 -6.76
C ASP A 114 11.60 -6.31 -5.88
N LEU A 115 10.79 -7.19 -6.47
CA LEU A 115 9.90 -8.10 -5.73
C LEU A 115 10.67 -9.08 -4.82
N SER A 116 11.84 -9.56 -5.25
CA SER A 116 12.70 -10.39 -4.39
C SER A 116 13.21 -9.61 -3.18
N ARG A 117 13.58 -8.34 -3.39
CA ARG A 117 14.00 -7.45 -2.31
C ARG A 117 12.86 -7.12 -1.34
N ILE A 118 11.66 -6.87 -1.86
CA ILE A 118 10.46 -6.69 -1.04
C ILE A 118 10.24 -7.93 -0.17
N SER A 119 10.22 -9.12 -0.76
CA SER A 119 10.04 -10.36 -0.01
C SER A 119 11.04 -10.51 1.14
N HIS A 120 12.32 -10.22 0.88
CA HIS A 120 13.38 -10.30 1.89
C HIS A 120 13.20 -9.27 3.01
N ASP A 121 12.89 -8.02 2.66
CA ASP A 121 12.69 -6.96 3.64
C ASP A 121 11.46 -7.27 4.52
N LEU A 122 10.38 -7.81 3.97
CA LEU A 122 9.19 -8.19 4.75
C LEU A 122 9.47 -9.33 5.74
N GLU A 123 10.29 -10.32 5.36
CA GLU A 123 10.76 -11.34 6.31
C GLU A 123 11.53 -10.71 7.47
N ALA A 124 12.40 -9.73 7.19
CA ALA A 124 13.14 -9.02 8.22
C ALA A 124 12.24 -8.19 9.15
N HIS A 125 11.07 -7.75 8.68
CA HIS A 125 10.05 -7.05 9.47
C HIS A 125 9.07 -8.00 10.20
N GLY A 126 9.34 -9.31 10.21
CA GLY A 126 8.58 -10.28 11.01
C GLY A 126 7.48 -11.01 10.25
N CYS A 127 7.35 -10.81 8.93
CA CYS A 127 6.50 -11.68 8.13
C CYS A 127 7.11 -13.07 8.00
N ASN A 128 6.58 -14.02 8.77
CA ASN A 128 6.84 -15.42 8.53
C ASN A 128 6.03 -15.88 7.31
N ILE A 129 6.54 -15.60 6.12
CA ILE A 129 5.92 -15.90 4.83
C ILE A 129 5.47 -17.38 4.77
N THR A 130 6.32 -18.31 5.23
CA THR A 130 6.01 -19.75 5.20
C THR A 130 4.82 -20.14 6.10
N ARG A 131 4.60 -19.44 7.22
CA ARG A 131 3.46 -19.69 8.11
C ARG A 131 2.11 -19.45 7.43
N TYR A 132 2.05 -18.55 6.47
CA TYR A 132 0.83 -18.22 5.75
C TYR A 132 0.58 -19.12 4.54
N HIS A 133 1.43 -20.12 4.29
CA HIS A 133 1.28 -21.02 3.15
C HIS A 133 -0.11 -21.68 3.15
N ASP A 134 -0.55 -22.24 4.27
CA ASP A 134 -1.84 -22.93 4.39
C ASP A 134 -3.00 -22.00 4.75
N HIS A 135 -2.76 -20.69 4.86
CA HIS A 135 -3.82 -19.73 5.14
C HIS A 135 -4.82 -19.70 3.97
N GLN A 136 -6.12 -19.64 4.29
CA GLN A 136 -7.19 -19.70 3.28
C GLN A 136 -7.01 -18.67 2.15
N HIS A 137 -6.49 -17.48 2.48
CA HIS A 137 -6.20 -16.43 1.52
C HIS A 137 -5.17 -16.88 0.45
N ALA A 138 -4.06 -17.45 0.88
CA ALA A 138 -3.02 -17.96 -0.01
C ALA A 138 -3.47 -19.21 -0.77
N VAL A 139 -4.19 -20.13 -0.10
CA VAL A 139 -4.79 -21.32 -0.72
C VAL A 139 -5.75 -20.91 -1.84
N LYS A 140 -6.62 -19.92 -1.60
CA LYS A 140 -7.60 -19.44 -2.58
C LYS A 140 -6.92 -18.84 -3.81
N PHE A 141 -5.85 -18.06 -3.62
CA PHE A 141 -5.04 -17.56 -4.72
C PHE A 141 -4.47 -18.72 -5.56
N ARG A 142 -3.80 -19.69 -4.92
CA ARG A 142 -3.19 -20.83 -5.63
C ARG A 142 -4.23 -21.67 -6.35
N GLN A 143 -5.39 -21.90 -5.74
CA GLN A 143 -6.49 -22.63 -6.36
C GLN A 143 -6.93 -21.94 -7.65
N ARG A 144 -7.26 -20.63 -7.60
CA ARG A 144 -7.66 -19.84 -8.77
C ARG A 144 -6.58 -19.82 -9.85
N TYR A 145 -5.31 -19.72 -9.45
CA TYR A 145 -4.18 -19.76 -10.35
C TYR A 145 -4.15 -21.08 -11.15
N PHE A 146 -4.31 -22.23 -10.47
CA PHE A 146 -4.31 -23.52 -11.17
C PHE A 146 -5.58 -23.78 -11.97
N GLU A 147 -6.73 -23.29 -11.54
CA GLU A 147 -8.00 -23.34 -12.30
C GLU A 147 -7.90 -22.63 -13.66
N HIS A 148 -7.03 -21.63 -13.79
CA HIS A 148 -6.82 -20.87 -15.02
C HIS A 148 -5.96 -21.59 -16.08
N GLY A 149 -5.56 -22.84 -15.83
CA GLY A 149 -4.99 -23.73 -16.84
C GLY A 149 -3.71 -23.21 -17.49
N GLN A 150 -3.66 -23.21 -18.83
CA GLN A 150 -2.46 -22.83 -19.59
C GLN A 150 -2.17 -21.32 -19.55
N HIS A 151 -3.19 -20.48 -19.38
CA HIS A 151 -3.06 -19.01 -19.35
C HIS A 151 -2.73 -18.45 -17.97
N ARG A 152 -2.61 -19.31 -16.95
CA ARG A 152 -2.42 -18.90 -15.54
C ARG A 152 -1.24 -17.96 -15.31
N ARG A 153 -0.15 -18.11 -16.07
CA ARG A 153 1.04 -17.26 -15.94
C ARG A 153 0.77 -15.86 -16.46
N THR A 154 0.26 -15.74 -17.68
CA THR A 154 -0.16 -14.46 -18.27
C THR A 154 -1.22 -13.79 -17.41
N LYS A 155 -2.15 -14.56 -16.84
CA LYS A 155 -3.14 -14.04 -15.90
C LYS A 155 -2.50 -13.46 -14.63
N ALA A 156 -1.59 -14.20 -13.99
CA ALA A 156 -0.90 -13.73 -12.79
C ALA A 156 -0.01 -12.49 -13.08
N LEU A 157 0.71 -12.47 -14.20
CA LEU A 157 1.48 -11.30 -14.61
C LEU A 157 0.59 -10.08 -14.81
N GLY A 158 -0.60 -10.24 -15.40
CA GLY A 158 -1.56 -9.16 -15.55
C GLY A 158 -2.27 -8.72 -14.27
N GLU A 159 -2.05 -9.39 -13.14
CA GLU A 159 -2.53 -8.96 -11.81
C GLU A 159 -1.37 -8.64 -10.84
N VAL A 160 -0.14 -8.48 -11.36
CA VAL A 160 1.01 -8.14 -10.51
C VAL A 160 0.93 -6.70 -9.99
N ASP A 161 0.26 -5.82 -10.73
CA ASP A 161 -0.13 -4.46 -10.30
C ASP A 161 -1.03 -4.47 -9.08
N ILE A 162 -2.00 -5.38 -9.05
CA ILE A 162 -2.88 -5.58 -7.92
C ILE A 162 -2.10 -6.10 -6.69
N LEU A 163 -1.22 -7.09 -6.88
CA LEU A 163 -0.37 -7.57 -5.79
C LEU A 163 0.48 -6.44 -5.23
N PHE A 164 1.12 -5.68 -6.11
CA PHE A 164 2.00 -4.58 -5.73
C PHE A 164 1.23 -3.51 -4.96
N TYR A 165 0.06 -3.11 -5.44
CA TYR A 165 -0.82 -2.18 -4.73
C TYR A 165 -1.16 -2.64 -3.31
N TYR A 166 -1.47 -3.93 -3.11
CA TYR A 166 -1.72 -4.44 -1.77
C TYR A 166 -0.48 -4.47 -0.87
N LEU A 167 0.70 -4.77 -1.43
CA LEU A 167 1.93 -4.66 -0.66
C LEU A 167 2.19 -3.19 -0.25
N GLN A 168 1.93 -2.22 -1.13
CA GLN A 168 2.12 -0.81 -0.81
C GLN A 168 1.14 -0.29 0.24
N ASP A 169 -0.14 -0.67 0.16
CA ASP A 169 -1.17 -0.16 1.07
C ASP A 169 -1.02 -0.71 2.50
N TYR A 170 -0.45 -1.92 2.64
CA TYR A 170 -0.42 -2.63 3.91
C TYR A 170 0.97 -2.83 4.54
N CYS A 171 2.09 -2.67 3.80
CA CYS A 171 3.44 -3.01 4.29
C CYS A 171 4.35 -1.83 4.67
#